data_AF-A0A455T8M5-F1
#
_entry.id   AF-A0A455T8M5-F1
#
_cell.length_a   1.000
_cell.length_b   1.000
_cell.length_c   1.000
_cell.angle_alpha   90.00
_cell.angle_beta   90.00
_cell.angle_gamma   90.00
#
_symmetry.space_group_name_H-M   'P 1'
#
loop_
_entity.id
_entity.type
_entity.pdbx_description
1 polymer ?
#
loop_
_entity_poly.entity_id
_entity_poly.type
_entity_poly.pdbx_seq_one_letter_code
_entity_poly.pdbx_strand_id
1 'polypeptide(L)'
;MCSESHAFPLQEELQERREQQQAHLQQLEELRRLQTALRACRRCQERGYLAQALPVVNPVLHEGLIGGMMVIGQAPGLRSHQRGIPFGGPGGRVLQAWLERAGFPPGYLHQQVYLSSLTRCYPGPAPRGQGDRRPSPQELALCRPFLEAELRLLRPRVVLLVGGMAIAAFWGKARLEEVIGTARVEDERRWLPLPHPSGVSRWLNTPQHREQLQRALALLADWRRELGL
;
A
#
# COMPACT_ATOMS: atom_id res chain seq x y z
N MET A 1 -13.39 -3.48 -59.96
CA MET A 1 -13.61 -4.46 -58.88
C MET A 1 -13.04 -3.85 -57.60
N CYS A 2 -13.89 -3.15 -56.85
CA CYS A 2 -13.55 -2.71 -55.50
C CYS A 2 -14.16 -3.73 -54.53
N SER A 3 -13.36 -4.36 -53.69
CA SER A 3 -13.87 -5.09 -52.54
C SER A 3 -12.95 -4.84 -51.34
N GLU A 4 -13.49 -4.01 -50.45
CA GLU A 4 -13.51 -4.21 -48.99
C GLU A 4 -12.16 -4.27 -48.27
N SER A 5 -11.66 -3.09 -47.92
CA SER A 5 -10.65 -2.92 -46.87
C SER A 5 -11.30 -2.89 -45.49
N HIS A 6 -11.12 -3.99 -44.75
CA HIS A 6 -11.09 -4.16 -43.29
C HIS A 6 -11.32 -2.89 -42.42
N ALA A 7 -12.55 -2.72 -41.89
CA ALA A 7 -12.88 -1.71 -40.87
C ALA A 7 -13.33 -2.29 -39.51
N PHE A 8 -13.28 -3.62 -39.33
CA PHE A 8 -13.78 -4.33 -38.15
C PHE A 8 -12.90 -4.28 -36.87
N PRO A 9 -11.55 -4.24 -36.91
CA PRO A 9 -10.72 -4.35 -35.70
C PRO A 9 -10.93 -3.21 -34.68
N LEU A 10 -11.25 -2.01 -35.16
CA LEU A 10 -11.38 -0.83 -34.30
C LEU A 10 -12.64 -0.86 -33.43
N GLN A 11 -13.73 -1.49 -33.87
CA GLN A 11 -14.98 -1.53 -33.11
C GLN A 11 -14.90 -2.50 -31.93
N GLU A 12 -14.29 -3.66 -32.15
CA GLU A 12 -14.04 -4.66 -31.11
C GLU A 12 -13.10 -4.12 -30.04
N GLU A 13 -11.95 -3.52 -30.42
CA GLU A 13 -11.04 -2.91 -29.45
C GLU A 13 -11.66 -1.74 -28.67
N LEU A 14 -12.58 -0.99 -29.28
CA LEU A 14 -13.32 0.08 -28.59
C LEU A 14 -14.33 -0.50 -27.60
N GLN A 15 -14.97 -1.62 -27.93
CA GLN A 15 -15.90 -2.29 -27.05
C GLN A 15 -15.17 -2.91 -25.85
N GLU A 16 -14.06 -3.61 -26.06
CA GLU A 16 -13.22 -4.17 -25.00
C GLU A 16 -12.73 -3.08 -24.02
N ARG A 17 -12.25 -1.95 -24.55
CA ARG A 17 -11.83 -0.81 -23.71
C ARG A 17 -12.97 -0.24 -22.87
N ARG A 18 -14.19 -0.18 -23.41
CA ARG A 18 -15.38 0.28 -22.68
C ARG A 18 -15.77 -0.70 -21.58
N GLU A 19 -15.77 -1.98 -21.86
CA GLU A 19 -16.07 -3.03 -20.88
C GLU A 19 -15.06 -3.03 -19.74
N GLN A 20 -13.77 -2.90 -20.06
CA GLN A 20 -12.71 -2.78 -19.05
C GLN A 20 -12.89 -1.52 -18.18
N GLN A 21 -13.21 -0.38 -18.79
CA GLN A 21 -13.48 0.86 -18.07
C GLN A 21 -14.70 0.71 -17.14
N GLN A 22 -15.79 0.13 -17.62
CA GLN A 22 -16.98 -0.14 -16.80
C GLN A 22 -16.67 -1.06 -15.62
N ALA A 23 -15.87 -2.11 -15.83
CA ALA A 23 -15.42 -2.99 -14.77
C ALA A 23 -14.59 -2.24 -13.72
N HIS A 24 -13.66 -1.38 -14.13
CA HIS A 24 -12.87 -0.55 -13.20
C HIS A 24 -13.75 0.40 -12.37
N LEU A 25 -14.75 1.02 -12.99
CA LEU A 25 -15.70 1.89 -12.30
C LEU A 25 -16.54 1.12 -11.25
N GLN A 26 -16.97 -0.10 -11.58
CA GLN A 26 -17.66 -0.99 -10.64
C GLN A 26 -16.75 -1.38 -9.47
N GLN A 27 -15.50 -1.76 -9.74
CA GLN A 27 -14.52 -2.08 -8.69
C GLN A 27 -14.24 -0.88 -7.78
N LEU A 28 -14.17 0.33 -8.34
CA LEU A 28 -13.98 1.55 -7.58
C LEU A 28 -15.17 1.85 -6.66
N GLU A 29 -16.39 1.57 -7.11
CA GLU A 29 -17.59 1.71 -6.30
C GLU A 29 -17.65 0.69 -5.16
N GLU A 30 -17.28 -0.57 -5.42
CA GLU A 30 -17.12 -1.58 -4.36
C GLU A 30 -16.06 -1.17 -3.33
N LEU A 31 -14.95 -0.58 -3.79
CA LEU A 31 -13.91 -0.06 -2.90
C LEU A 31 -14.41 1.11 -2.04
N ARG A 32 -15.25 2.00 -2.58
CA ARG A 32 -15.91 3.06 -1.79
C ARG A 32 -16.79 2.46 -0.70
N ARG A 33 -17.61 1.46 -1.04
CA ARG A 33 -18.46 0.75 -0.05
C ARG A 33 -17.62 0.07 1.02
N LEU A 34 -16.51 -0.57 0.63
CA LEU A 34 -15.56 -1.18 1.57
C LEU A 34 -14.99 -0.13 2.53
N GLN A 35 -14.56 1.03 2.04
CA GLN A 35 -14.05 2.09 2.91
C GLN A 35 -15.13 2.66 3.84
N THR A 36 -16.38 2.76 3.41
CA THR A 36 -17.50 3.16 4.27
C THR A 36 -17.69 2.17 5.43
N ALA A 37 -17.71 0.87 5.12
CA ALA A 37 -17.76 -0.18 6.15
C ALA A 37 -16.53 -0.14 7.08
N LEU A 38 -15.36 0.14 6.52
CA LEU A 38 -14.11 0.23 7.27
C LEU A 38 -14.14 1.41 8.25
N ARG A 39 -14.59 2.61 7.84
CA ARG A 39 -14.77 3.79 8.72
C ARG A 39 -15.75 3.51 9.87
N ALA A 40 -16.79 2.74 9.60
CA ALA A 40 -17.80 2.35 10.59
C ALA A 40 -17.34 1.21 11.53
N CYS A 41 -16.24 0.53 11.24
CA CYS A 41 -15.79 -0.64 11.99
C CYS A 41 -15.47 -0.30 13.46
N ARG A 42 -15.96 -1.14 14.39
CA ARG A 42 -15.70 -1.05 15.84
C ARG A 42 -15.14 -2.34 16.46
N ARG A 43 -14.83 -3.35 15.65
CA ARG A 43 -14.44 -4.71 16.11
C ARG A 43 -13.34 -4.74 17.17
N CYS A 44 -12.24 -4.00 16.96
CA CYS A 44 -11.13 -3.97 17.94
C CYS A 44 -11.52 -3.30 19.26
N GLN A 45 -12.43 -2.33 19.22
CA GLN A 45 -12.96 -1.67 20.41
C GLN A 45 -13.93 -2.58 21.16
N GLU A 46 -14.87 -3.22 20.45
CA GLU A 46 -15.81 -4.19 21.02
C GLU A 46 -15.13 -5.38 21.70
N ARG A 47 -13.94 -5.75 21.21
CA ARG A 47 -13.11 -6.81 21.79
C ARG A 47 -12.14 -6.32 22.87
N GLY A 48 -12.16 -5.03 23.21
CA GLY A 48 -11.34 -4.45 24.28
C GLY A 48 -9.87 -4.22 23.95
N TYR A 49 -9.45 -4.35 22.69
CA TYR A 49 -8.06 -4.09 22.28
C TYR A 49 -7.75 -2.60 22.13
N LEU A 50 -8.77 -1.79 21.87
CA LEU A 50 -8.67 -0.34 21.74
C LEU A 50 -9.77 0.33 22.57
N ALA A 51 -9.43 1.43 23.24
CA ALA A 51 -10.44 2.27 23.90
C ALA A 51 -11.42 2.87 22.87
N GLN A 52 -10.91 3.26 21.70
CA GLN A 52 -11.70 3.81 20.62
C GLN A 52 -11.18 3.33 19.26
N ALA A 53 -12.07 2.84 18.41
CA ALA A 53 -11.76 2.53 17.02
C ALA A 53 -11.97 3.78 16.15
N LEU A 54 -10.87 4.33 15.63
CA LEU A 54 -10.85 5.41 14.65
C LEU A 54 -10.04 4.97 13.43
N PRO A 55 -10.68 4.23 12.50
CA PRO A 55 -9.98 3.67 11.35
C PRO A 55 -9.52 4.76 10.38
N VAL A 56 -8.27 4.66 9.94
CA VAL A 56 -7.65 5.54 8.94
C VAL A 56 -7.69 4.84 7.58
N VAL A 57 -8.22 5.53 6.56
CA VAL A 57 -8.44 4.99 5.22
C VAL A 57 -7.87 5.90 4.15
N ASN A 58 -7.63 5.37 2.94
CA ASN A 58 -7.08 6.16 1.84
C ASN A 58 -8.06 7.26 1.42
N PRO A 59 -7.69 8.56 1.47
CA PRO A 59 -8.63 9.65 1.24
C PRO A 59 -8.99 9.84 -0.24
N VAL A 60 -8.08 9.48 -1.15
CA VAL A 60 -8.26 9.67 -2.59
C VAL A 60 -8.60 8.32 -3.23
N LEU A 61 -9.67 8.29 -4.03
CA LEU A 61 -10.11 7.11 -4.77
C LEU A 61 -10.37 7.50 -6.23
N HIS A 62 -9.60 6.93 -7.15
CA HIS A 62 -9.73 7.13 -8.59
C HIS A 62 -9.40 5.82 -9.34
N GLU A 63 -9.75 5.76 -10.62
CA GLU A 63 -9.61 4.53 -11.44
C GLU A 63 -8.17 4.04 -11.54
N GLY A 64 -7.19 4.96 -11.57
CA GLY A 64 -5.76 4.62 -11.64
C GLY A 64 -5.21 3.82 -10.45
N LEU A 65 -5.99 3.66 -9.37
CA LEU A 65 -5.64 2.77 -8.26
C LEU A 65 -5.89 1.30 -8.60
N ILE A 66 -6.79 1.00 -9.54
CA ILE A 66 -7.07 -0.36 -10.00
C ILE A 66 -5.91 -0.79 -10.91
N GLY A 67 -5.24 -1.89 -10.56
CA GLY A 67 -3.99 -2.31 -11.20
C GLY A 67 -2.79 -1.44 -10.84
N GLY A 68 -2.94 -0.47 -9.93
CA GLY A 68 -1.91 0.51 -9.60
C GLY A 68 -0.91 0.02 -8.55
N MET A 69 -0.40 0.98 -7.77
CA MET A 69 0.51 0.74 -6.66
C MET A 69 -0.22 0.78 -5.31
N MET A 70 0.16 -0.11 -4.40
CA MET A 70 -0.33 -0.14 -3.02
C MET A 70 0.84 -0.12 -2.03
N VAL A 71 0.69 0.61 -0.93
CA VAL A 71 1.61 0.57 0.21
C VAL A 71 0.91 -0.09 1.38
N ILE A 72 1.59 -1.02 2.04
CA ILE A 72 1.09 -1.69 3.26
C ILE A 72 2.08 -1.46 4.39
N GLY A 73 1.67 -0.68 5.39
CA GLY A 73 2.38 -0.51 6.65
C GLY A 73 1.88 -1.41 7.78
N GLN A 74 2.40 -1.22 8.99
CA GLN A 74 1.95 -1.93 10.19
C GLN A 74 0.58 -1.44 10.68
N ALA A 75 0.50 -0.17 11.05
CA ALA A 75 -0.68 0.50 11.58
C ALA A 75 -0.51 2.02 11.39
N PRO A 76 -1.60 2.82 11.44
CA PRO A 76 -1.47 4.26 11.56
C PRO A 76 -0.66 4.62 12.81
N GLY A 77 0.28 5.56 12.67
CA GLY A 77 0.91 6.21 13.83
C GLY A 77 0.05 7.38 14.35
N LEU A 78 0.47 7.98 15.46
CA LEU A 78 -0.30 9.06 16.13
C LEU A 78 -0.69 10.21 15.18
N ARG A 79 0.23 10.70 14.35
CA ARG A 79 -0.07 11.80 13.41
C ARG A 79 -1.04 11.39 12.31
N SER A 80 -0.95 10.16 11.82
CA SER A 80 -1.89 9.65 10.81
C SER A 80 -3.29 9.52 11.38
N HIS A 81 -3.39 9.07 12.63
CA HIS A 81 -4.64 9.00 13.36
C HIS A 81 -5.26 10.37 13.64
N GLN A 82 -4.48 11.32 14.14
CA GLN A 82 -4.94 12.69 14.38
C GLN A 82 -5.44 13.39 13.11
N ARG A 83 -4.80 13.12 11.96
CA ARG A 83 -5.15 13.74 10.68
C ARG A 83 -6.18 12.96 9.88
N GLY A 84 -6.45 11.69 10.23
CA GLY A 84 -7.26 10.80 9.41
C GLY A 84 -6.65 10.44 8.05
N ILE A 85 -5.32 10.56 7.89
CA ILE A 85 -4.63 10.32 6.61
C ILE A 85 -3.52 9.26 6.80
N PRO A 86 -3.54 8.12 6.06
CA PRO A 86 -2.48 7.14 6.10
C PRO A 86 -1.12 7.76 5.80
N PHE A 87 -0.09 7.36 6.53
CA PHE A 87 1.25 7.92 6.38
C PHE A 87 1.32 9.46 6.53
N GLY A 88 0.32 10.14 7.11
CA GLY A 88 0.29 11.60 7.34
C GLY A 88 1.35 12.19 8.30
N GLY A 89 2.35 11.42 8.72
CA GLY A 89 3.43 11.83 9.63
C GLY A 89 4.83 11.87 8.99
N PRO A 90 5.91 11.95 9.79
CA PRO A 90 7.29 11.99 9.28
C PRO A 90 7.65 10.80 8.39
N GLY A 91 7.19 9.60 8.72
CA GLY A 91 7.45 8.40 7.91
C GLY A 91 6.88 8.48 6.50
N GLY A 92 5.72 9.11 6.29
CA GLY A 92 5.20 9.31 4.94
C GLY A 92 5.98 10.34 4.14
N ARG A 93 6.54 11.37 4.77
CA ARG A 93 7.44 12.31 4.08
C ARG A 93 8.72 11.63 3.61
N VAL A 94 9.28 10.74 4.45
CA VAL A 94 10.46 9.95 4.08
C VAL A 94 10.12 8.97 2.96
N LEU A 95 8.97 8.29 3.03
CA LEU A 95 8.52 7.39 1.98
C LEU A 95 8.27 8.13 0.65
N GLN A 96 7.67 9.32 0.69
CA GLN A 96 7.52 10.19 -0.47
C GLN A 96 8.88 10.57 -1.07
N ALA A 97 9.86 10.96 -0.24
CA ALA A 97 11.22 11.25 -0.71
C ALA A 97 11.92 10.02 -1.33
N TRP A 98 11.59 8.81 -0.87
CA TRP A 98 12.09 7.57 -1.49
C TRP A 98 11.46 7.32 -2.86
N LEU A 99 10.16 7.58 -3.01
CA LEU A 99 9.50 7.53 -4.32
C LEU A 99 10.11 8.56 -5.28
N GLU A 100 10.37 9.79 -4.83
CA GLU A 100 11.04 10.80 -5.65
C GLU A 100 12.43 10.36 -6.11
N ARG A 101 13.20 9.72 -5.23
CA ARG A 101 14.50 9.12 -5.59
C ARG A 101 14.39 7.95 -6.57
N ALA A 102 13.25 7.25 -6.60
CA ALA A 102 12.92 6.25 -7.62
C ALA A 102 12.30 6.88 -8.89
N GLY A 103 12.26 8.21 -8.97
CA GLY A 103 11.84 8.98 -10.14
C GLY A 103 10.36 9.37 -10.18
N PHE A 104 9.58 9.06 -9.15
CA PHE A 104 8.17 9.48 -9.07
C PHE A 104 8.07 10.99 -8.80
N PRO A 105 6.98 11.66 -9.23
CA PRO A 105 6.82 13.08 -8.98
C PRO A 105 6.55 13.39 -7.48
N PRO A 106 6.81 14.63 -7.04
CA PRO A 106 6.40 15.09 -5.72
C PRO A 106 4.90 14.89 -5.47
N GLY A 107 4.55 14.41 -4.27
CA GLY A 107 3.16 14.16 -3.88
C GLY A 107 2.55 12.84 -4.37
N TYR A 108 3.26 12.05 -5.20
CA TYR A 108 2.76 10.80 -5.78
C TYR A 108 2.18 9.84 -4.72
N LEU A 109 2.80 9.72 -3.54
CA LEU A 109 2.38 8.81 -2.46
C LEU A 109 0.91 8.99 -2.07
N HIS A 110 0.42 10.22 -1.95
CA HIS A 110 -0.94 10.49 -1.48
C HIS A 110 -1.93 10.70 -2.63
N GLN A 111 -1.43 10.89 -3.86
CA GLN A 111 -2.25 11.18 -5.03
C GLN A 111 -2.52 9.96 -5.91
N GLN A 112 -1.56 9.04 -6.02
CA GLN A 112 -1.59 7.95 -7.01
C GLN A 112 -1.42 6.54 -6.39
N VAL A 113 -1.11 6.46 -5.09
CA VAL A 113 -0.87 5.18 -4.40
C VAL A 113 -2.00 4.90 -3.42
N TYR A 114 -2.48 3.65 -3.41
CA TYR A 114 -3.42 3.22 -2.37
C TYR A 114 -2.66 2.92 -1.08
N LEU A 115 -2.89 3.70 -0.03
CA LEU A 115 -2.20 3.58 1.25
C LEU A 115 -3.02 2.78 2.27
N SER A 116 -2.42 1.70 2.75
CA SER A 116 -3.04 0.74 3.66
C SER A 116 -2.11 0.31 4.78
N SER A 117 -2.62 -0.52 5.69
CA SER A 117 -1.85 -1.13 6.77
C SER A 117 -2.52 -2.39 7.30
N LEU A 118 -1.76 -3.24 7.99
CA LEU A 118 -2.27 -4.49 8.57
C LEU A 118 -3.42 -4.26 9.55
N THR A 119 -3.37 -3.17 10.32
CA THR A 119 -4.47 -2.74 11.20
C THR A 119 -4.85 -1.29 10.95
N ARG A 120 -6.13 -0.95 11.05
CA ARG A 120 -6.65 0.36 10.60
C ARG A 120 -6.69 1.46 11.62
N CYS A 121 -6.48 1.14 12.90
CA CYS A 121 -6.52 2.11 13.98
C CYS A 121 -5.13 2.31 14.57
N TYR A 122 -4.92 3.48 15.18
CA TYR A 122 -3.74 3.70 16.00
C TYR A 122 -3.76 2.77 17.22
N PRO A 123 -2.74 1.93 17.42
CA PRO A 123 -2.74 1.00 18.53
C PRO A 123 -2.47 1.70 19.87
N GLY A 124 -1.88 2.90 19.87
CA GLY A 124 -1.45 3.58 21.09
C GLY A 124 0.07 3.60 21.24
N PRO A 125 0.58 4.33 22.24
CA PRO A 125 2.01 4.44 22.48
C PRO A 125 2.60 3.11 22.96
N ALA A 126 3.88 2.88 22.68
CA ALA A 126 4.61 1.75 23.24
C ALA A 126 4.71 1.87 24.78
N PRO A 127 4.61 0.78 25.55
CA PRO A 127 4.68 0.83 27.02
C PRO A 127 5.96 1.48 27.57
N ARG A 128 7.06 1.42 26.82
CA ARG A 128 8.36 2.00 27.17
C ARG A 128 8.57 3.42 26.61
N GLY A 129 7.52 4.07 26.10
CA GLY A 129 7.53 5.46 25.61
C GLY A 129 8.23 5.70 24.27
N GLN A 130 8.85 4.69 23.65
CA GLN A 130 9.53 4.84 22.35
C GLN A 130 8.60 4.43 21.20
N GLY A 131 7.96 5.43 20.60
CA GLY A 131 7.10 5.25 19.44
C GLY A 131 5.77 4.55 19.77
N ASP A 132 5.23 3.86 18.79
CA ASP A 132 3.90 3.26 18.84
C ASP A 132 4.00 1.76 19.17
N ARG A 133 3.03 1.23 19.95
CA ARG A 133 3.03 -0.20 20.24
C ARG A 133 2.78 -1.01 18.97
N ARG A 134 3.17 -2.28 19.01
CA ARG A 134 2.80 -3.24 17.98
C ARG A 134 1.34 -3.67 18.19
N PRO A 135 0.51 -3.69 17.12
CA PRO A 135 -0.78 -4.37 17.18
C PRO A 135 -0.57 -5.86 17.48
N SER A 136 -1.51 -6.44 18.22
CA SER A 136 -1.53 -7.85 18.58
C SER A 136 -1.97 -8.73 17.38
N PRO A 137 -1.65 -10.04 17.39
CA PRO A 137 -2.16 -10.97 16.37
C PRO A 137 -3.69 -10.95 16.23
N GLN A 138 -4.42 -10.72 17.32
CA GLN A 138 -5.88 -10.64 17.32
C GLN A 138 -6.37 -9.36 16.63
N GLU A 139 -5.73 -8.21 16.86
CA GLU A 139 -6.03 -6.98 16.12
C GLU A 139 -5.77 -7.15 14.61
N LEU A 140 -4.68 -7.84 14.24
CA LEU A 140 -4.38 -8.20 12.85
C LEU A 140 -5.49 -9.08 12.27
N ALA A 141 -5.92 -10.12 12.98
CA ALA A 141 -6.97 -11.03 12.53
C ALA A 141 -8.31 -10.31 12.30
N LEU A 142 -8.67 -9.36 13.17
CA LEU A 142 -9.90 -8.56 13.02
C LEU A 142 -9.87 -7.63 11.80
N CYS A 143 -8.69 -7.10 11.44
CA CYS A 143 -8.51 -6.19 10.31
C CYS A 143 -8.24 -6.90 8.97
N ARG A 144 -7.73 -8.14 9.01
CA ARG A 144 -7.33 -8.93 7.84
C ARG A 144 -8.38 -8.96 6.72
N PRO A 145 -9.69 -9.19 6.97
CA PRO A 145 -10.68 -9.24 5.91
C PRO A 145 -10.77 -7.95 5.07
N PHE A 146 -10.51 -6.78 5.67
CA PHE A 146 -10.47 -5.52 4.92
C PHE A 146 -9.27 -5.45 3.99
N LEU A 147 -8.08 -5.87 4.44
CA LEU A 147 -6.88 -5.86 3.62
C LEU A 147 -6.98 -6.85 2.45
N GLU A 148 -7.54 -8.03 2.69
CA GLU A 148 -7.77 -9.04 1.64
C GLU A 148 -8.78 -8.54 0.60
N ALA A 149 -9.86 -7.89 1.04
CA ALA A 149 -10.82 -7.28 0.14
C ALA A 149 -10.19 -6.15 -0.70
N GLU A 150 -9.36 -5.28 -0.10
CA GLU A 150 -8.63 -4.25 -0.84
C GLU A 150 -7.70 -4.85 -1.91
N LEU A 151 -6.89 -5.86 -1.55
CA LEU A 151 -5.98 -6.53 -2.48
C LEU A 151 -6.75 -7.18 -3.65
N ARG A 152 -7.91 -7.76 -3.38
CA ARG A 152 -8.78 -8.37 -4.39
C ARG A 152 -9.42 -7.33 -5.32
N LEU A 153 -9.90 -6.20 -4.78
CA LEU A 153 -10.56 -5.15 -5.55
C LEU A 153 -9.56 -4.34 -6.38
N LEU A 154 -8.46 -3.92 -5.76
CA LEU A 154 -7.44 -3.08 -6.39
C LEU A 154 -6.57 -3.87 -7.36
N ARG A 155 -6.33 -5.17 -7.12
CA ARG A 155 -5.40 -6.01 -7.89
C ARG A 155 -4.07 -5.28 -8.20
N PRO A 156 -3.38 -4.71 -7.20
CA PRO A 156 -2.22 -3.86 -7.45
C PRO A 156 -1.11 -4.63 -8.17
N ARG A 157 -0.48 -4.00 -9.16
CA ARG A 157 0.69 -4.55 -9.89
C ARG A 157 1.98 -4.41 -9.06
N VAL A 158 2.03 -3.41 -8.18
CA VAL A 158 3.17 -3.18 -7.28
C VAL A 158 2.67 -3.01 -5.85
N VAL A 159 3.24 -3.77 -4.91
CA VAL A 159 2.96 -3.66 -3.47
C VAL A 159 4.24 -3.38 -2.70
N LEU A 160 4.27 -2.25 -2.01
CA LEU A 160 5.36 -1.85 -1.12
C LEU A 160 5.05 -2.30 0.32
N LEU A 161 5.86 -3.22 0.85
CA LEU A 161 5.73 -3.73 2.22
C LEU A 161 6.64 -2.93 3.14
N VAL A 162 6.07 -2.04 3.95
CA VAL A 162 6.84 -1.05 4.70
C VAL A 162 6.99 -1.46 6.17
N GLY A 163 8.22 -1.83 6.52
CA GLY A 163 8.62 -2.22 7.88
C GLY A 163 8.42 -3.70 8.18
N GLY A 164 9.12 -4.18 9.22
CA GLY A 164 9.25 -5.62 9.48
C GLY A 164 7.94 -6.38 9.72
N MET A 165 6.91 -5.74 10.27
CA MET A 165 5.62 -6.44 10.47
C MET A 165 4.87 -6.64 9.16
N ALA A 166 4.82 -5.63 8.30
CA ALA A 166 4.23 -5.73 6.96
C ALA A 166 5.00 -6.76 6.12
N ILE A 167 6.34 -6.70 6.15
CA ILE A 167 7.18 -7.69 5.48
C ILE A 167 6.86 -9.10 6.01
N ALA A 168 6.88 -9.31 7.32
CA ALA A 168 6.66 -10.64 7.90
C ALA A 168 5.27 -11.23 7.57
N ALA A 169 4.25 -10.38 7.41
CA ALA A 169 2.90 -10.82 7.07
C ALA A 169 2.77 -11.43 5.66
N PHE A 170 3.68 -11.08 4.73
CA PHE A 170 3.66 -11.56 3.34
C PHE A 170 4.89 -12.40 2.97
N TRP A 171 6.03 -12.16 3.62
CA TRP A 171 7.30 -12.84 3.32
C TRP A 171 7.58 -14.04 4.23
N GLY A 172 6.86 -14.14 5.36
CA GLY A 172 7.20 -15.03 6.47
C GLY A 172 8.25 -14.42 7.40
N LYS A 173 8.72 -15.21 8.38
CA LYS A 173 9.80 -14.77 9.29
C LYS A 173 11.11 -14.65 8.50
N ALA A 174 11.56 -13.42 8.27
CA ALA A 174 12.81 -13.12 7.58
C ALA A 174 13.54 -11.96 8.26
N ARG A 175 14.87 -11.93 8.17
CA ARG A 175 15.66 -10.78 8.64
C ARG A 175 15.57 -9.65 7.60
N LEU A 176 15.55 -8.40 8.06
CA LEU A 176 15.40 -7.25 7.16
C LEU A 176 16.56 -7.17 6.15
N GLU A 177 17.74 -7.56 6.58
CA GLU A 177 18.97 -7.59 5.80
C GLU A 177 18.95 -8.65 4.68
N GLU A 178 18.06 -9.64 4.76
CA GLU A 178 17.94 -10.69 3.74
C GLU A 178 16.94 -10.29 2.66
N VAL A 179 15.98 -9.42 2.97
CA VAL A 179 14.82 -9.15 2.13
C VAL A 179 14.83 -7.75 1.52
N ILE A 180 15.35 -6.75 2.24
CA ILE A 180 15.44 -5.38 1.70
C ILE A 180 16.53 -5.34 0.63
N GLY A 181 16.18 -4.78 -0.53
CA GLY A 181 17.02 -4.81 -1.73
C GLY A 181 16.75 -6.00 -2.64
N THR A 182 15.77 -6.85 -2.30
CA THR A 182 15.24 -7.94 -3.13
C THR A 182 13.76 -7.69 -3.46
N ALA A 183 13.17 -8.53 -4.31
CA ALA A 183 11.77 -8.49 -4.66
C ALA A 183 11.22 -9.89 -4.94
N ARG A 184 9.89 -10.02 -4.93
CA ARG A 184 9.16 -11.20 -5.42
C ARG A 184 8.20 -10.79 -6.52
N VAL A 185 7.99 -11.69 -7.46
CA VAL A 185 6.94 -11.58 -8.47
C VAL A 185 6.05 -12.81 -8.36
N GLU A 186 4.78 -12.61 -8.08
CA GLU A 186 3.78 -13.65 -7.89
C GLU A 186 2.51 -13.21 -8.63
N ASP A 187 2.00 -14.03 -9.55
CA ASP A 187 0.82 -13.69 -10.38
C ASP A 187 0.90 -12.28 -11.01
N GLU A 188 2.05 -11.98 -11.62
CA GLU A 188 2.40 -10.67 -12.22
C GLU A 188 2.49 -9.48 -11.24
N ARG A 189 2.13 -9.68 -9.96
CA ARG A 189 2.27 -8.70 -8.89
C ARG A 189 3.70 -8.70 -8.36
N ARG A 190 4.27 -7.51 -8.28
CA ARG A 190 5.60 -7.27 -7.76
C ARG A 190 5.53 -6.81 -6.31
N TRP A 191 6.24 -7.48 -5.42
CA TRP A 191 6.30 -7.20 -3.99
C TRP A 191 7.68 -6.69 -3.61
N LEU A 192 7.73 -5.50 -3.00
CA LEU A 192 8.98 -4.84 -2.61
C LEU A 192 9.03 -4.56 -1.10
N PRO A 193 9.89 -5.28 -0.36
CA PRO A 193 10.20 -4.97 1.03
C PRO A 193 10.96 -3.65 1.17
N LEU A 194 10.46 -2.77 2.03
CA LEU A 194 11.14 -1.53 2.42
C LEU A 194 11.30 -1.45 3.94
N PRO A 195 12.40 -0.87 4.43
CA PRO A 195 12.55 -0.62 5.86
C PRO A 195 11.50 0.36 6.36
N HIS A 196 11.26 0.36 7.67
CA HIS A 196 10.34 1.35 8.25
C HIS A 196 10.93 2.77 8.11
N PRO A 197 10.20 3.75 7.56
CA PRO A 197 10.72 5.08 7.23
C PRO A 197 10.81 6.03 8.45
N SER A 198 10.80 5.50 9.67
CA SER A 198 10.90 6.32 10.89
C SER A 198 12.35 6.52 11.33
N GLY A 199 12.68 7.73 11.80
CA GLY A 199 13.94 8.01 12.49
C GLY A 199 14.11 7.30 13.85
N VAL A 200 13.08 6.60 14.35
CA VAL A 200 13.19 5.74 15.55
C VAL A 200 13.99 4.47 15.25
N SER A 201 13.90 3.96 14.02
CA SER A 201 14.66 2.78 13.61
C SER A 201 16.09 3.18 13.32
N ARG A 202 17.05 2.54 14.01
CA ARG A 202 18.49 2.70 13.73
C ARG A 202 18.95 1.88 12.53
N TRP A 203 18.05 1.16 11.86
CA TRP A 203 18.42 0.25 10.77
C TRP A 203 19.18 0.99 9.65
N LEU A 204 18.72 2.17 9.25
CA LEU A 204 19.38 2.98 8.21
C LEU A 204 20.66 3.71 8.68
N ASN A 205 21.15 3.46 9.89
CA ASN A 205 22.37 4.11 10.38
C ASN A 205 23.63 3.45 9.82
N THR A 206 23.57 2.20 9.36
CA THR A 206 24.72 1.51 8.77
C THR A 206 24.79 1.76 7.26
N PRO A 207 26.00 1.89 6.67
CA PRO A 207 26.18 2.05 5.23
C PRO A 207 25.54 0.90 4.42
N GLN A 208 25.72 -0.34 4.86
CA GLN A 208 25.23 -1.53 4.16
C GLN A 208 23.70 -1.54 4.02
N HIS A 209 22.99 -1.08 5.06
CA HIS A 209 21.52 -0.99 5.03
C HIS A 209 21.04 0.14 4.11
N ARG A 210 21.83 1.21 3.94
CA ARG A 210 21.54 2.27 2.97
C ARG A 210 21.72 1.77 1.54
N GLU A 211 22.73 0.94 1.28
CA GLU A 211 22.92 0.28 -0.02
C GLU A 211 21.77 -0.70 -0.34
N GLN A 212 21.27 -1.45 0.65
CA GLN A 212 20.08 -2.28 0.49
C GLN A 212 18.84 -1.46 0.12
N LEU A 213 18.63 -0.32 0.79
CA LEU A 213 17.56 0.61 0.41
C LEU A 213 17.78 1.14 -1.02
N GLN A 214 19.00 1.54 -1.40
CA GLN A 214 19.30 2.02 -2.75
C GLN A 214 18.96 0.97 -3.81
N ARG A 215 19.32 -0.31 -3.59
CA ARG A 215 18.93 -1.42 -4.49
C ARG A 215 17.42 -1.56 -4.60
N ALA A 216 16.68 -1.49 -3.49
CA ALA A 216 15.22 -1.53 -3.53
C ALA A 216 14.61 -0.37 -4.33
N LEU A 217 15.16 0.85 -4.20
CA LEU A 217 14.69 2.01 -4.95
C LEU A 217 15.05 1.92 -6.44
N ALA A 218 16.19 1.31 -6.80
CA ALA A 218 16.54 1.04 -8.19
C ALA A 218 15.55 0.07 -8.83
N LEU A 219 15.22 -1.05 -8.17
CA LEU A 219 14.17 -1.98 -8.62
C LEU A 219 12.83 -1.25 -8.84
N LEU A 220 12.43 -0.40 -7.90
CA LEU A 220 11.19 0.36 -8.02
C LEU A 220 11.22 1.35 -9.20
N ALA A 221 12.37 1.99 -9.46
CA ALA A 221 12.55 2.88 -10.59
C ALA A 221 12.47 2.13 -11.93
N ASP A 222 12.97 0.90 -11.99
CA ASP A 222 12.88 0.03 -13.17
C ASP A 222 11.42 -0.35 -13.43
N TRP A 223 10.70 -0.81 -12.40
CA TRP A 223 9.28 -1.15 -12.52
C TRP A 223 8.41 0.05 -12.90
N ARG A 224 8.75 1.25 -12.42
CA ARG A 224 8.06 2.47 -12.85
C ARG A 224 8.10 2.63 -14.37
N ARG A 225 9.29 2.45 -14.98
CA ARG A 225 9.48 2.56 -16.43
C ARG A 225 8.79 1.43 -17.18
N GLU A 226 8.93 0.19 -16.69
CA GLU A 226 8.32 -1.00 -17.32
C GLU A 226 6.78 -0.96 -17.31
N LEU A 227 6.20 -0.45 -16.22
CA LEU A 227 4.76 -0.54 -15.98
C LEU A 227 4.00 0.75 -16.31
N GLY A 228 4.72 1.84 -16.61
CA GLY A 228 4.14 3.15 -16.90
C GLY A 228 3.48 3.79 -15.69
N LEU A 229 4.09 3.67 -14.50
CA LEU A 229 3.58 4.21 -13.22
C LEU A 229 3.92 5.69 -13.00
#